data_AF-A0A9P9LR60-F1
#
_entry.id   AF-A0A9P9LR60-F1
#
_cell.length_a   1.000
_cell.length_b   1.000
_cell.length_c   1.000
_cell.angle_alpha   90.00
_cell.angle_beta   90.00
_cell.angle_gamma   90.00
#
_symmetry.space_group_name_H-M   'P 1'
#
loop_
_entity.id
_entity.type
_entity.pdbx_description
1 polymer ?
#
loop_
_entity_poly.entity_id
_entity_poly.type
_entity_poly.pdbx_seq_one_letter_code
_entity_poly.pdbx_strand_id
1 'polypeptide(L)'
;MADQTIGLPQLVLILLLGGLAIRFFFFSTNSGSQTRSSNSANNIRAREADVERIQQMFPQVSRRSIIILSGRGLEVPPQSFQPPLPVPASSTASIATPAQAKPLQPDLITRYNLKAKLAEEASKADYLAEEEVATSTGKQKQGQAWSANKGERQALLQRRREEMIMAARRKMEANIAAEAAKGAQAE
;
A
#
# COMPACT_ATOMS: atom_id res chain seq x y z
N MET A 1 32.77 42.73 -34.41
CA MET A 1 31.58 42.29 -33.65
C MET A 1 31.03 41.08 -34.39
N ALA A 2 31.24 39.87 -33.88
CA ALA A 2 30.80 38.65 -34.55
C ALA A 2 29.37 38.34 -34.12
N ASP A 3 28.43 38.41 -35.07
CA ASP A 3 27.05 37.98 -34.84
C ASP A 3 27.04 36.45 -34.72
N GLN A 4 27.11 35.96 -33.48
CA GLN A 4 27.05 34.54 -33.15
C GLN A 4 25.61 34.06 -33.32
N THR A 5 25.22 33.78 -34.56
CA THR A 5 23.92 33.22 -34.90
C THR A 5 23.84 31.79 -34.36
N ILE A 6 23.24 31.62 -33.18
CA ILE A 6 22.93 30.29 -32.65
C ILE A 6 21.94 29.63 -33.63
N GLY A 7 22.41 28.59 -34.33
CA GLY A 7 21.58 27.83 -35.24
C GLY A 7 20.53 27.01 -34.47
N LEU A 8 19.37 26.80 -35.11
CA LEU A 8 18.32 25.89 -34.66
C LEU A 8 18.84 24.52 -34.14
N PRO A 9 19.79 23.82 -34.79
CA PRO A 9 20.31 22.55 -34.27
C PRO A 9 21.08 22.70 -32.95
N GLN A 10 21.77 23.82 -32.74
CA GLN A 10 22.52 24.09 -31.52
C GLN A 10 21.56 24.40 -30.35
N LEU A 11 20.44 25.07 -30.62
CA LEU A 11 19.36 25.27 -29.65
C LEU A 11 18.77 23.96 -29.16
N VAL A 12 18.53 23.00 -30.05
CA VAL A 12 18.00 21.67 -29.68
C VAL A 12 19.01 20.92 -28.78
N LEU A 13 20.29 20.98 -29.11
CA LEU A 13 21.35 20.37 -28.28
C LEU A 13 21.44 21.01 -26.90
N ILE A 14 21.38 22.34 -26.81
CA ILE A 14 21.38 23.05 -25.52
C ILE A 14 20.14 22.69 -24.70
N LEU A 15 18.97 22.56 -25.33
CA LEU A 15 17.73 22.16 -24.65
C LEU A 15 17.79 20.72 -24.13
N LEU A 16 18.34 19.79 -24.92
CA LEU A 16 18.56 18.41 -24.49
C LEU A 16 19.58 18.32 -23.35
N LEU A 17 20.73 18.99 -23.49
CA LEU A 17 21.80 18.94 -22.50
C LEU A 17 21.40 19.65 -21.19
N GLY A 18 20.74 20.81 -21.30
CA GLY A 18 20.18 21.54 -20.17
C GLY A 18 19.03 20.78 -19.50
N GLY A 19 18.12 20.20 -20.27
CA GLY A 19 17.04 19.35 -19.76
C GLY A 19 17.56 18.12 -19.03
N LEU A 20 18.58 17.44 -19.58
CA LEU A 20 19.23 16.30 -18.94
C LEU A 20 20.00 16.70 -17.68
N ALA A 21 20.68 17.85 -17.70
CA ALA A 21 21.38 18.39 -16.53
C ALA A 21 20.40 18.72 -15.39
N ILE A 22 19.27 19.37 -15.69
CA ILE A 22 18.22 19.64 -14.70
C ILE A 22 17.62 18.32 -14.19
N ARG A 23 17.30 17.38 -15.08
CA ARG A 23 16.81 16.03 -14.73
C ARG A 23 17.78 15.29 -13.80
N PHE A 24 19.07 15.40 -14.03
CA PHE A 24 20.08 14.69 -13.27
C PHE A 24 20.46 15.41 -11.97
N PHE A 25 20.56 16.75 -11.94
CA PHE A 25 20.95 17.46 -10.72
C PHE A 25 19.77 17.73 -9.78
N PHE A 26 18.60 18.11 -10.31
CA PHE A 26 17.43 18.47 -9.49
C PHE A 26 16.49 17.29 -9.24
N PHE A 27 16.40 16.31 -10.16
CA PHE A 27 15.49 15.17 -10.01
C PHE A 27 16.19 13.84 -9.69
N SER A 28 17.53 13.75 -9.69
CA SER A 28 18.24 12.49 -9.33
C SER A 28 18.42 12.28 -7.83
N THR A 29 18.15 13.29 -6.99
CA THR A 29 18.07 13.10 -5.52
C THR A 29 16.90 12.17 -5.11
N ASN A 30 16.01 11.79 -6.03
CA ASN A 30 14.98 10.80 -5.78
C ASN A 30 15.07 9.56 -6.70
N SER A 31 16.28 9.25 -7.19
CA SER A 31 16.63 7.93 -7.72
C SER A 31 16.73 6.91 -6.58
N GLY A 32 15.61 6.71 -5.89
CA GLY A 32 15.46 5.63 -4.93
C GLY A 32 15.69 4.28 -5.61
N SER A 33 16.67 3.55 -5.09
CA SER A 33 16.55 2.10 -4.86
C SER A 33 16.10 1.22 -6.04
N GLN A 34 16.60 1.45 -7.25
CA GLN A 34 16.35 0.56 -8.39
C GLN A 34 17.66 -0.12 -8.81
N THR A 35 18.18 -1.00 -7.95
CA THR A 35 19.19 -2.04 -8.29
C THR A 35 19.36 -3.04 -7.14
N ARG A 36 18.22 -3.53 -6.59
CA ARG A 36 18.19 -4.74 -5.74
C ARG A 36 17.49 -5.92 -6.42
N SER A 37 17.39 -5.89 -7.75
CA SER A 37 16.59 -6.87 -8.51
C SER A 37 17.34 -7.42 -9.74
N SER A 38 18.64 -7.67 -9.62
CA SER A 38 19.40 -8.40 -10.65
C SER A 38 20.16 -9.61 -10.12
N ASN A 39 20.18 -9.84 -8.81
CA ASN A 39 21.02 -10.88 -8.19
C ASN A 39 20.26 -11.86 -7.29
N SER A 40 18.96 -12.09 -7.54
CA SER A 40 18.15 -13.04 -6.74
C SER A 40 18.81 -14.43 -6.68
N ALA A 41 19.33 -14.95 -7.79
CA ALA A 41 20.02 -16.24 -7.85
C ALA A 41 21.34 -16.29 -7.06
N ASN A 42 22.14 -15.23 -7.07
CA ASN A 42 23.37 -15.16 -6.28
C ASN A 42 23.10 -14.99 -4.78
N ASN A 43 22.06 -14.23 -4.43
CA ASN A 43 21.59 -14.12 -3.04
C ASN A 43 21.06 -15.46 -2.51
N ILE A 44 20.46 -16.29 -3.36
CA ILE A 44 20.00 -17.64 -3.01
C ILE A 44 21.20 -18.52 -2.61
N ARG A 45 22.25 -18.57 -3.44
CA ARG A 45 23.43 -19.41 -3.18
C ARG A 45 24.25 -18.92 -1.98
N ALA A 46 24.35 -17.60 -1.78
CA ALA A 46 24.98 -17.03 -0.60
C ALA A 46 24.24 -17.40 0.70
N ARG A 47 22.90 -17.38 0.67
CA ARG A 47 22.07 -17.76 1.83
C ARG A 47 22.12 -19.24 2.16
N GLU A 48 22.37 -20.11 1.17
CA GLU A 48 22.58 -21.56 1.41
C GLU A 48 23.85 -21.80 2.24
N ALA A 49 24.93 -21.09 1.93
CA ALA A 49 26.16 -21.14 2.72
C ALA A 49 25.96 -20.58 4.15
N ASP A 50 25.15 -19.51 4.30
CA ASP A 50 24.80 -18.97 5.62
C ASP A 50 23.99 -19.97 6.46
N VAL A 51 23.05 -20.70 5.84
CA VAL A 51 22.27 -21.74 6.51
C VAL A 51 23.17 -22.86 7.03
N GLU A 52 24.15 -23.31 6.24
CA GLU A 52 25.10 -24.35 6.66
C GLU A 52 25.98 -23.88 7.82
N ARG A 53 26.44 -22.64 7.78
CA ARG A 53 27.22 -22.04 8.87
C ARG A 53 26.41 -21.98 10.17
N ILE A 54 25.16 -21.51 10.11
CA ILE A 54 24.29 -21.42 11.30
C ILE A 54 23.98 -22.81 11.84
N GLN A 55 23.80 -23.80 10.96
CA GLN A 55 23.59 -25.19 11.37
C GLN A 55 24.81 -25.79 12.10
N GLN A 56 26.03 -25.42 11.71
CA GLN A 56 27.26 -25.81 12.41
C GLN A 56 27.38 -25.14 13.79
N MET A 57 26.90 -23.91 13.95
CA MET A 57 26.95 -23.18 15.23
C MET A 57 25.80 -23.57 16.18
N PHE A 58 24.66 -23.97 15.64
CA PHE A 58 23.44 -24.29 16.39
C PHE A 58 22.86 -25.64 15.94
N PRO A 59 23.50 -26.77 16.29
CA PRO A 59 23.05 -28.10 15.87
C PRO A 59 21.64 -28.46 16.37
N GLN A 60 21.18 -27.82 17.46
CA GLN A 60 19.83 -27.97 17.99
C GLN A 60 18.74 -27.30 17.14
N VAL A 61 19.11 -26.40 16.22
CA VAL A 61 18.14 -25.69 15.38
C VAL A 61 17.96 -26.43 14.07
N SER A 62 16.71 -26.76 13.74
CA SER A 62 16.40 -27.47 12.49
C SER A 62 16.79 -26.63 11.27
N ARG A 63 17.35 -27.27 10.23
CA ARG A 63 17.70 -26.58 8.96
C ARG A 63 16.52 -25.82 8.37
N ARG A 64 15.30 -26.35 8.52
CA ARG A 64 14.04 -25.71 8.08
C ARG A 64 13.76 -24.40 8.80
N SER A 65 13.96 -24.32 10.13
CA SER A 65 13.77 -23.08 10.87
C SER A 65 14.80 -22.00 10.49
N ILE A 66 16.03 -22.40 10.14
CA ILE A 66 17.08 -21.47 9.70
C ILE A 66 16.72 -20.85 8.34
N ILE A 67 16.18 -21.66 7.41
CA ILE A 67 15.71 -21.21 6.09
C ILE A 67 14.55 -20.21 6.23
N ILE A 68 13.59 -20.51 7.11
CA ILE A 68 12.46 -19.61 7.40
C ILE A 68 12.97 -18.29 8.00
N LEU A 69 13.89 -18.37 8.95
CA LEU A 69 14.48 -17.20 9.59
C LEU A 69 15.35 -16.36 8.63
N SER A 70 15.98 -17.00 7.63
CA SER A 70 16.79 -16.34 6.60
C SER A 70 15.97 -15.76 5.43
N GLY A 71 14.63 -15.77 5.55
CA GLY A 71 13.70 -15.10 4.64
C GLY A 71 13.23 -15.97 3.46
N ARG A 72 13.56 -17.26 3.46
CA ARG A 72 12.96 -18.26 2.57
C ARG A 72 11.72 -18.80 3.27
N GLY A 73 10.55 -18.17 3.02
CA GLY A 73 9.26 -18.70 3.45
C GLY A 73 9.09 -20.17 3.02
N LEU A 74 8.14 -20.91 3.62
CA LEU A 74 7.90 -22.34 3.34
C LEU A 74 7.81 -22.60 1.82
N GLU A 75 8.92 -23.06 1.22
CA GLU A 75 9.06 -23.33 -0.22
C GLU A 75 8.13 -24.48 -0.68
N VAL A 76 7.58 -25.26 0.26
CA VAL A 76 6.52 -26.24 0.00
C VAL A 76 5.32 -25.87 0.86
N PRO A 77 4.19 -25.43 0.28
CA PRO A 77 2.99 -25.18 1.06
C PRO A 77 2.54 -26.48 1.73
N PRO A 78 2.15 -26.46 3.02
CA PRO A 78 1.60 -27.64 3.68
C PRO A 78 0.38 -28.13 2.90
N GLN A 79 0.15 -29.45 2.84
CA GLN A 79 -0.93 -30.04 2.02
C GLN A 79 -2.34 -29.53 2.34
N SER A 80 -2.54 -28.86 3.47
CA SER A 80 -3.78 -28.15 3.81
C SER A 80 -4.03 -26.87 2.99
N PHE A 81 -3.04 -26.39 2.24
CA PHE A 81 -3.16 -25.23 1.34
C PHE A 81 -3.33 -25.61 -0.13
N GLN A 82 -3.51 -26.90 -0.45
CA GLN A 82 -3.96 -27.32 -1.77
C GLN A 82 -5.49 -27.30 -1.79
N PRO A 83 -6.14 -26.34 -2.49
CA PRO A 83 -7.58 -26.41 -2.69
C PRO A 83 -7.91 -27.72 -3.42
N PRO A 84 -9.05 -28.36 -3.13
CA PRO A 84 -9.47 -29.56 -3.85
C PRO A 84 -9.51 -29.24 -5.35
N LEU A 85 -8.77 -30.00 -6.14
CA LEU A 85 -8.74 -29.85 -7.59
C LEU A 85 -10.18 -30.06 -8.12
N PRO A 86 -10.72 -29.13 -8.93
CA PRO A 86 -12.03 -29.34 -9.52
C PRO A 86 -11.97 -30.53 -10.47
N VAL A 87 -12.74 -31.57 -10.16
CA VAL A 87 -13.06 -32.62 -11.14
C VAL A 87 -13.80 -31.96 -12.32
N PRO A 88 -13.46 -32.25 -13.59
CA PRO A 88 -14.17 -31.67 -14.71
C PRO A 88 -15.61 -32.18 -14.74
N ALA A 89 -16.54 -31.34 -14.29
CA ALA A 89 -17.94 -31.51 -14.57
C ALA A 89 -18.16 -31.16 -16.05
N SER A 90 -18.65 -32.13 -16.81
CA SER A 90 -19.07 -31.97 -18.20
C SER A 90 -19.91 -30.70 -18.37
N SER A 91 -19.54 -29.92 -19.37
CA SER A 91 -20.21 -28.69 -19.77
C SER A 91 -21.68 -28.95 -20.13
N THR A 92 -22.58 -28.25 -19.45
CA THR A 92 -23.88 -27.91 -20.04
C THR A 92 -24.09 -26.42 -19.81
N ALA A 93 -24.08 -25.67 -20.91
CA ALA A 93 -24.37 -24.25 -20.91
C ALA A 93 -25.82 -24.03 -20.46
N SER A 94 -26.02 -23.10 -19.53
CA SER A 94 -27.34 -22.53 -19.26
C SER A 94 -27.16 -21.05 -18.91
N ILE A 95 -27.62 -20.21 -19.83
CA ILE A 95 -27.84 -18.79 -19.60
C ILE A 95 -28.97 -18.67 -18.56
N ALA A 96 -28.73 -17.94 -17.46
CA ALA A 96 -29.79 -17.48 -16.58
C ALA A 96 -29.40 -16.19 -15.84
N THR A 97 -30.36 -15.27 -15.79
CA THR A 97 -30.39 -13.94 -15.16
C THR A 97 -30.14 -13.97 -13.64
N PRO A 98 -29.75 -12.85 -13.00
CA PRO A 98 -29.43 -12.84 -11.57
C PRO A 98 -30.71 -12.80 -10.72
N ALA A 99 -31.30 -13.97 -10.47
CA ALA A 99 -32.20 -14.16 -9.34
C ALA A 99 -31.36 -14.54 -8.11
N GLN A 100 -31.59 -13.85 -6.98
CA GLN A 100 -30.88 -14.04 -5.72
C GLN A 100 -30.97 -15.48 -5.21
N ALA A 101 -30.01 -16.31 -5.60
CA ALA A 101 -29.78 -17.60 -4.97
C ALA A 101 -29.17 -17.32 -3.59
N LYS A 102 -29.89 -17.68 -2.52
CA LYS A 102 -29.34 -17.68 -1.17
C LYS A 102 -28.03 -18.48 -1.19
N PRO A 103 -26.90 -17.91 -0.72
CA PRO A 103 -25.63 -18.60 -0.80
C PRO A 103 -25.68 -19.89 0.03
N LEU A 104 -25.13 -20.98 -0.52
CA LEU A 104 -24.92 -22.25 0.21
C LEU A 104 -24.01 -22.08 1.43
N GLN A 105 -23.34 -20.94 1.56
CA GLN A 105 -22.47 -20.62 2.69
C GLN A 105 -23.15 -19.59 3.60
N PRO A 106 -23.07 -19.76 4.93
CA PRO A 106 -23.62 -18.78 5.86
C PRO A 106 -22.99 -17.41 5.62
N ASP A 107 -23.82 -16.37 5.59
CA ASP A 107 -23.41 -14.99 5.35
C ASP A 107 -22.23 -14.59 6.26
N LEU A 108 -21.33 -13.78 5.71
CA LEU A 108 -20.15 -13.29 6.43
C LEU A 108 -20.52 -12.56 7.72
N ILE A 109 -21.66 -11.85 7.71
CA ILE A 109 -22.22 -11.15 8.87
C ILE A 109 -22.49 -12.13 10.02
N THR A 110 -22.99 -13.32 9.70
CA THR A 110 -23.30 -14.38 10.68
C THR A 110 -22.04 -15.15 11.08
N ARG A 111 -21.14 -15.47 10.13
CA ARG A 111 -19.88 -16.19 10.41
C ARG A 111 -18.96 -15.45 11.38
N TYR A 112 -18.93 -14.12 11.26
CA TYR A 112 -18.03 -13.27 12.05
C TYR A 112 -18.77 -12.44 13.11
N ASN A 113 -20.06 -12.72 13.38
CA ASN A 113 -20.88 -11.99 14.35
C ASN A 113 -20.81 -10.45 14.20
N LEU A 114 -20.79 -9.95 12.95
CA LEU A 114 -20.58 -8.53 12.65
C LEU A 114 -21.83 -7.67 12.86
N LYS A 115 -22.96 -8.27 13.28
CA LYS A 115 -24.23 -7.57 13.47
C LYS A 115 -24.12 -6.41 14.46
N ALA A 116 -23.40 -6.60 15.57
CA ALA A 116 -23.18 -5.54 16.56
C ALA A 116 -22.32 -4.39 16.00
N LYS A 117 -21.30 -4.71 15.19
CA LYS A 117 -20.46 -3.70 14.55
C LYS A 117 -21.18 -2.89 13.49
N LEU A 118 -22.07 -3.52 12.71
CA LEU A 118 -22.92 -2.80 11.76
C LEU A 118 -23.93 -1.89 12.48
N ALA A 119 -24.50 -2.33 13.60
CA ALA A 119 -25.38 -1.49 14.41
C ALA A 119 -24.63 -0.31 15.04
N GLU A 120 -23.41 -0.53 15.54
CA GLU A 120 -22.54 0.52 16.06
C GLU A 120 -22.13 1.51 14.94
N GLU A 121 -21.76 1.03 13.76
CA GLU A 121 -21.42 1.87 12.60
C GLU A 121 -22.63 2.64 12.07
N ALA A 122 -23.82 2.03 12.03
CA ALA A 122 -25.08 2.70 11.66
C ALA A 122 -25.45 3.78 12.68
N SER A 123 -25.38 3.46 13.98
CA SER A 123 -25.63 4.46 15.03
C SER A 123 -24.60 5.59 14.99
N LYS A 124 -23.33 5.29 14.72
CA LYS A 124 -22.27 6.29 14.54
C LYS A 124 -22.48 7.13 13.28
N ALA A 125 -23.08 6.58 12.23
CA ALA A 125 -23.47 7.33 11.04
C ALA A 125 -24.64 8.30 11.35
N ASP A 126 -25.59 7.89 12.19
CA ASP A 126 -26.71 8.73 12.63
C ASP A 126 -26.25 9.84 13.60
N TYR A 127 -25.33 9.56 14.53
CA TYR A 127 -24.75 10.58 15.43
C TYR A 127 -23.83 11.59 14.72
N LEU A 128 -23.20 11.21 13.60
CA LEU A 128 -22.40 12.12 12.78
C LEU A 128 -23.23 12.89 11.74
N ALA A 129 -24.53 12.61 11.62
CA ALA A 129 -25.45 13.35 10.76
C ALA A 129 -25.96 14.65 11.40
N GLU A 130 -25.88 14.79 12.73
CA GLU A 130 -26.33 16.00 13.44
C GLU A 130 -25.24 17.11 13.54
N GLU A 131 -23.97 16.83 13.24
CA GLU A 131 -22.87 17.81 13.36
C GLU A 131 -22.36 18.38 12.01
N GLU A 132 -23.01 18.05 10.88
CA GLU A 132 -22.53 18.41 9.53
C GLU A 132 -23.60 19.13 8.68
N VAL A 133 -24.34 20.08 9.27
CA VAL A 133 -25.25 20.98 8.51
C VAL A 133 -24.49 22.17 7.86
N ALA A 134 -23.18 22.33 8.09
CA ALA A 134 -22.45 23.52 7.64
C ALA A 134 -21.27 23.26 6.68
N THR A 135 -21.35 22.29 5.76
CA THR A 135 -20.59 22.42 4.50
C THR A 135 -21.23 21.65 3.35
N SER A 136 -21.99 22.38 2.55
CA SER A 136 -22.55 21.96 1.28
C SER A 136 -21.48 21.40 0.34
N THR A 137 -21.54 20.11 0.01
CA THR A 137 -21.79 19.58 -1.35
C THR A 137 -22.01 18.07 -1.21
N GLY A 138 -23.23 17.61 -1.49
CA GLY A 138 -23.62 16.22 -1.33
C GLY A 138 -22.82 15.25 -2.20
N LYS A 139 -21.98 14.43 -1.57
CA LYS A 139 -21.73 13.04 -1.97
C LYS A 139 -21.63 12.21 -0.70
N GLN A 140 -22.64 11.37 -0.52
CA GLN A 140 -22.82 10.44 0.58
C GLN A 140 -21.52 9.67 0.86
N LYS A 141 -21.06 9.70 2.13
CA LYS A 141 -20.04 8.80 2.67
C LYS A 141 -20.60 7.38 2.73
N GLN A 142 -20.85 6.75 1.58
CA GLN A 142 -20.92 5.29 1.51
C GLN A 142 -19.49 4.77 1.57
N GLY A 143 -19.25 3.83 2.49
CA GLY A 143 -17.95 3.33 2.90
C GLY A 143 -16.93 3.34 1.78
N GLN A 144 -15.80 4.02 2.04
CA GLN A 144 -14.72 4.37 1.12
C GLN A 144 -14.16 3.14 0.40
N ALA A 145 -14.92 2.67 -0.58
CA ALA A 145 -14.58 1.55 -1.42
C ALA A 145 -13.44 2.02 -2.31
N TRP A 146 -12.34 1.29 -2.24
CA TRP A 146 -11.15 1.54 -3.02
C TRP A 146 -11.53 1.53 -4.52
N SER A 147 -11.33 2.65 -5.21
CA SER A 147 -11.82 2.80 -6.59
C SER A 147 -11.18 1.77 -7.52
N ALA A 148 -11.94 1.24 -8.47
CA ALA A 148 -11.46 0.25 -9.43
C ALA A 148 -10.44 0.83 -10.44
N ASN A 149 -10.50 2.14 -10.68
CA ASN A 149 -9.61 2.86 -11.59
C ASN A 149 -8.27 3.21 -10.91
N LYS A 150 -7.14 2.84 -11.53
CA LYS A 150 -5.79 3.06 -10.99
C LYS A 150 -5.46 4.55 -10.79
N GLY A 151 -5.82 5.41 -11.75
CA GLY A 151 -5.49 6.84 -11.68
C GLY A 151 -6.23 7.55 -10.54
N GLU A 152 -7.54 7.32 -10.45
CA GLU A 152 -8.38 7.86 -9.39
C GLU A 152 -7.96 7.36 -8.01
N ARG A 153 -7.60 6.07 -7.91
CA ARG A 153 -7.10 5.47 -6.67
C ARG A 153 -5.79 6.11 -6.22
N GLN A 154 -4.87 6.37 -7.14
CA GLN A 154 -3.61 7.06 -6.82
C GLN A 154 -3.87 8.48 -6.33
N ALA A 155 -4.73 9.24 -7.00
CA ALA A 155 -5.11 10.59 -6.59
C ALA A 155 -5.80 10.61 -5.21
N LEU A 156 -6.70 9.65 -4.96
CA LEU A 156 -7.40 9.53 -3.68
C LEU A 156 -6.44 9.17 -2.53
N LEU A 157 -5.48 8.26 -2.76
CA LEU A 157 -4.47 7.92 -1.76
C LEU A 157 -3.50 9.07 -1.49
N GLN A 158 -3.12 9.83 -2.52
CA GLN A 158 -2.32 11.05 -2.36
C GLN A 158 -3.06 12.07 -1.49
N ARG A 159 -4.32 12.36 -1.82
CA ARG A 159 -5.17 13.25 -1.04
C ARG A 159 -5.30 12.80 0.42
N ARG A 160 -5.58 11.52 0.66
CA ARG A 160 -5.68 10.97 2.02
C ARG A 160 -4.35 11.09 2.80
N ARG A 161 -3.21 10.93 2.12
CA ARG A 161 -1.88 11.10 2.71
C ARG A 161 -1.61 12.56 3.07
N GLU A 162 -1.92 13.49 2.17
CA GLU A 162 -1.76 14.93 2.40
C GLU A 162 -2.64 15.43 3.54
N GLU A 163 -3.90 14.99 3.58
CA GLU A 163 -4.83 15.29 4.68
C GLU A 163 -4.29 14.78 6.03
N MET A 164 -3.75 13.55 6.06
CA MET A 164 -3.13 13.00 7.26
C MET A 164 -1.91 13.80 7.72
N ILE A 165 -1.06 14.22 6.77
CA ILE A 165 0.13 15.03 7.09
C ILE A 165 -0.30 16.39 7.68
N MET A 166 -1.30 17.05 7.09
CA MET A 166 -1.80 18.31 7.63
C MET A 166 -2.42 18.16 9.02
N ALA A 167 -3.24 17.12 9.22
CA ALA A 167 -3.84 16.86 10.54
C ALA A 167 -2.77 16.56 11.59
N ALA A 168 -1.75 15.76 11.25
CA ALA A 168 -0.63 15.47 12.13
C ALA A 168 0.16 16.74 12.51
N ARG A 169 0.42 17.63 11.54
CA ARG A 169 1.08 18.92 11.81
C ARG A 169 0.26 19.79 12.75
N ARG A 170 -1.03 20.00 12.46
CA ARG A 170 -1.92 20.78 13.34
C ARG A 170 -1.98 20.19 14.75
N LYS A 171 -2.03 18.86 14.87
CA LYS A 171 -2.01 18.18 16.17
C LYS A 171 -0.68 18.39 16.92
N MET A 172 0.45 18.35 16.21
CA MET A 172 1.76 18.61 16.80
C MET A 172 1.88 20.07 17.26
N GLU A 173 1.46 21.03 16.44
CA GLU A 173 1.46 22.45 16.78
C GLU A 173 0.59 22.73 18.01
N ALA A 174 -0.62 22.16 18.07
CA ALA A 174 -1.50 22.29 19.24
C ALA A 174 -0.89 21.68 20.52
N ASN A 175 -0.25 20.51 20.40
CA ASN A 175 0.44 19.88 21.54
C ASN A 175 1.63 20.71 22.03
N ILE A 176 2.44 21.27 21.12
CA ILE A 176 3.57 22.14 21.47
C ILE A 176 3.07 23.43 22.14
N ALA A 177 1.99 24.03 21.63
CA ALA A 177 1.39 25.21 22.24
C ALA A 177 0.85 24.92 23.66
N ALA A 178 0.21 23.76 23.85
CA ALA A 178 -0.26 23.32 25.17
C ALA A 178 0.89 23.03 26.14
N GLU A 179 1.99 22.42 25.66
CA GLU A 179 3.19 22.17 26.45
C GLU A 179 3.88 23.48 26.85
N ALA A 180 4.01 24.43 25.91
CA ALA A 180 4.56 25.76 26.19
C ALA A 180 3.72 26.53 27.22
N ALA A 181 2.39 26.49 27.11
CA ALA A 181 1.49 27.11 28.08
C ALA A 181 1.59 26.46 29.47
N LYS A 182 1.83 25.14 29.54
CA LYS A 182 2.02 24.42 30.80
C LYS A 182 3.37 24.69 31.44
N GLY A 183 4.43 24.89 30.63
CA GLY A 183 5.74 25.33 31.10
C GLY A 183 5.72 26.75 31.68
N ALA A 184 4.97 27.66 31.08
CA ALA A 184 4.83 29.05 31.56
C ALA A 184 3.96 29.19 32.84
N GLN A 185 3.22 28.15 33.23
CA GLN A 185 2.42 28.12 34.47
C GLN A 185 3.18 27.47 35.64
N ALA A 186 4.36 26.88 35.38
CA ALA A 186 5.20 26.21 36.37
C ALA A 186 6.39 27.07 36.83
N GLU A 187 6.48 28.30 36.34
CA GLU A 187 7.43 29.35 36.76
C GLU A 187 6.66 30.46 37.50
#